data_AF-A0A7J9VPV7-F1
#
_entry.id   AF-A0A7J9VPV7-F1
#
_cell.length_a   1.000
_cell.length_b   1.000
_cell.length_c   1.000
_cell.angle_alpha   90.00
_cell.angle_beta   90.00
_cell.angle_gamma   90.00
#
_symmetry.space_group_name_H-M   'P 1'
#
loop_
_entity.id
_entity.type
_entity.pdbx_description
1 polymer ?
#
loop_
_entity_poly.entity_id
_entity_poly.type
_entity_poly.pdbx_seq_one_letter_code
_entity_poly.pdbx_strand_id
1 'polypeptide(L)'
;MNLSETLPLHARYRGDQIAILDPEADRSITYRDLEELVSVGASRLINQGVREGDIVGLDLKDTVEHLVMLFACARALAVIQPVDCRWTAAEKAQALTAFRASLVVSEPDAEAVPGVPRMVVGGDDRLPDLSGLDVGVPDASDPPLILSLSSGTTGRPKGPLLRTSQFLSRFRVFWAELGLNGRSRFLSCTPLYYGGGRAFALHVLYSGGTVVLMRNPYTPERFADYAEEFRIDSAFLVPTILRRFLQAGDQTLKRMSQVETVISSGAALHADERDRLLDVFGPGFLQYYASTEGGGISLLRGDAADGKSATVGRPVLGVDVMCADDAGQEVAVGETGKIRYRGPSVANSYYGDEPVGDAFRDGWFYPGDLGSLDEDGYLRIRGRSKDMIIRGGVNIYPSDVESVLLSHPAVVECAVVGWSSKEFNEEVAAFVVLSEEVTSDVLMSICREQLARYKWPREVFAVDSLPKNALGKIRKDLLVSELPEL
;
A
#
# COMPACT_ATOMS: atom_id res chain seq x y z
N MET A 1 -6.95 -0.50 24.82
CA MET A 1 -6.00 -0.66 23.70
C MET A 1 -5.74 0.68 23.08
N ASN A 2 -4.47 1.01 22.83
CA ASN A 2 -4.11 2.25 22.15
C ASN A 2 -2.85 2.07 21.31
N LEU A 3 -2.78 2.71 20.13
CA LEU A 3 -1.56 2.69 19.30
C LEU A 3 -0.33 3.23 20.05
N SER A 4 -0.52 4.16 20.98
CA SER A 4 0.57 4.79 21.75
C SER A 4 0.91 4.07 23.06
N GLU A 5 0.32 2.91 23.34
CA GLU A 5 0.44 2.23 24.65
C GLU A 5 1.87 1.76 24.99
N THR A 6 2.72 1.52 23.98
CA THR A 6 4.09 1.06 24.21
C THR A 6 5.09 2.20 24.41
N LEU A 7 4.75 3.43 24.02
CA LEU A 7 5.69 4.56 24.07
C LEU A 7 6.15 4.89 25.50
N PRO A 8 5.29 4.92 26.55
CA PRO A 8 5.75 5.13 27.92
C PRO A 8 6.72 4.03 28.41
N LEU A 9 6.52 2.78 27.95
CA LEU A 9 7.41 1.67 28.28
C LEU A 9 8.77 1.84 27.61
N HIS A 10 8.79 2.23 26.33
CA HIS A 10 10.03 2.48 25.61
C HIS A 10 10.77 3.69 26.19
N ALA A 11 10.07 4.79 26.49
CA ALA A 11 10.66 5.96 27.15
C ALA A 11 11.31 5.60 28.50
N ARG A 12 10.70 4.69 29.27
CA ARG A 12 11.23 4.22 30.55
C ARG A 12 12.45 3.32 30.42
N TYR A 13 12.42 2.33 29.52
CA TYR A 13 13.42 1.26 29.49
C TYR A 13 14.52 1.44 28.43
N ARG A 14 14.26 2.26 27.40
CA ARG A 14 15.18 2.55 26.29
C ARG A 14 15.09 4.02 25.86
N GLY A 15 14.83 4.91 26.82
CA GLY A 15 14.50 6.32 26.55
C GLY A 15 15.52 7.05 25.68
N ASP A 16 16.80 6.73 25.80
CA ASP A 16 17.89 7.39 25.06
C ASP A 16 18.16 6.75 23.68
N GLN A 17 17.47 5.64 23.34
CA GLN A 17 17.54 5.05 22.01
C GLN A 17 16.81 5.94 21.00
N ILE A 18 17.41 6.12 19.82
CA ILE A 18 16.80 6.86 18.71
C ILE A 18 15.56 6.11 18.21
N ALA A 19 14.40 6.76 18.28
CA ALA A 19 13.14 6.31 17.72
C ALA A 19 12.99 6.77 16.26
N ILE A 20 13.25 8.06 15.99
CA ILE A 20 13.13 8.65 14.65
C ILE A 20 14.40 9.40 14.30
N LEU A 21 14.93 9.18 13.11
CA LEU A 21 16.00 9.98 12.51
C LEU A 21 15.47 10.67 11.25
N ASP A 22 15.62 11.99 11.18
CA ASP A 22 15.36 12.81 9.99
C ASP A 22 16.69 13.46 9.55
N PRO A 23 17.47 12.79 8.69
CA PRO A 23 18.76 13.32 8.22
C PRO A 23 18.63 14.62 7.44
N GLU A 24 17.52 14.84 6.72
CA GLU A 24 17.32 16.05 5.91
C GLU A 24 17.04 17.28 6.78
N ALA A 25 16.49 17.07 7.98
CA ALA A 25 16.27 18.13 8.97
C ALA A 25 17.38 18.18 10.05
N ASP A 26 18.40 17.31 9.97
CA ASP A 26 19.42 17.10 11.01
C ASP A 26 18.81 16.90 12.42
N ARG A 27 17.83 15.99 12.52
CA ARG A 27 17.10 15.72 13.77
C ARG A 27 17.15 14.25 14.15
N SER A 28 17.42 13.99 15.42
CA SER A 28 17.26 12.69 16.06
C SER A 28 16.31 12.82 17.24
N ILE A 29 15.25 12.01 17.24
CA ILE A 29 14.24 11.96 18.30
C ILE A 29 14.43 10.65 19.05
N THR A 30 14.69 10.73 20.34
CA THR A 30 14.78 9.55 21.21
C THR A 30 13.40 9.05 21.61
N TYR A 31 13.30 7.86 22.19
CA TYR A 31 12.02 7.36 22.71
C TYR A 31 11.46 8.21 23.86
N ARG A 32 12.33 8.84 24.64
CA ARG A 32 11.92 9.80 25.68
C ARG A 32 11.28 11.04 25.04
N ASP A 33 11.94 11.62 24.04
CA ASP A 33 11.44 12.80 23.34
C ASP A 33 10.14 12.48 22.59
N LEU A 34 10.06 11.30 21.95
CA LEU A 34 8.85 10.89 21.22
C LEU A 34 7.64 10.78 22.14
N GLU A 35 7.78 10.18 23.32
CA GLU A 35 6.69 10.08 24.30
C GLU A 35 6.21 11.46 24.76
N GLU A 36 7.14 12.38 25.03
CA GLU A 36 6.83 13.74 25.42
C GLU A 36 6.13 14.52 24.29
N LEU A 37 6.66 14.45 23.08
CA LEU A 37 6.07 15.08 21.89
C LEU A 37 4.66 14.55 21.60
N VAL A 38 4.42 13.26 21.78
CA VAL A 38 3.09 12.65 21.60
C VAL A 38 2.11 13.11 22.68
N SER A 39 2.54 13.20 23.95
CA SER A 39 1.72 13.74 25.05
C SER A 39 1.30 15.18 24.77
N VAL A 40 2.26 16.03 24.35
CA VAL A 40 2.01 17.42 23.97
C VAL A 40 1.09 17.53 22.75
N GLY A 41 1.33 16.74 21.71
CA GLY A 41 0.48 16.71 20.53
C GLY A 41 -0.96 16.34 20.86
N ALA A 42 -1.17 15.33 21.72
CA ALA A 42 -2.49 14.90 22.16
C ALA A 42 -3.20 16.00 22.97
N SER A 43 -2.47 16.66 23.88
CA SER A 43 -2.97 17.80 24.65
C SER A 43 -3.42 18.95 23.74
N ARG A 44 -2.63 19.29 22.72
CA ARG A 44 -2.98 20.32 21.74
C ARG A 44 -4.27 19.99 20.98
N LEU A 45 -4.44 18.74 20.55
CA LEU A 45 -5.68 18.30 19.90
C LEU A 45 -6.89 18.48 20.82
N ILE A 46 -6.79 18.04 22.07
CA ILE A 46 -7.86 18.15 23.06
C ILE A 46 -8.20 19.63 23.35
N ASN A 47 -7.19 20.49 23.47
CA ASN A 47 -7.37 21.93 23.69
C ASN A 47 -8.00 22.64 22.48
N GLN A 48 -7.83 22.10 21.27
CA GLN A 48 -8.54 22.55 20.06
C GLN A 48 -9.97 22.02 19.98
N GLY A 49 -10.43 21.28 21.00
CA GLY A 49 -11.80 20.79 21.11
C GLY A 49 -12.03 19.41 20.49
N VAL A 50 -10.98 18.71 20.05
CA VAL A 50 -11.09 17.33 19.54
C VAL A 50 -11.58 16.41 20.66
N ARG A 51 -12.59 15.59 20.34
CA ARG A 51 -13.16 14.59 21.24
C ARG A 51 -12.95 13.18 20.72
N GLU A 52 -13.21 12.19 21.58
CA GLU A 52 -13.20 10.79 21.18
C GLU A 52 -14.11 10.54 19.96
N GLY A 53 -13.55 9.87 18.95
CA GLY A 53 -14.25 9.54 17.71
C GLY A 53 -14.25 10.65 16.65
N ASP A 54 -13.82 11.87 16.99
CA ASP A 54 -13.69 12.94 16.01
C ASP A 54 -12.65 12.60 14.94
N ILE A 55 -12.92 13.01 13.70
CA ILE A 55 -12.03 12.75 12.58
C ILE A 55 -11.07 13.93 12.42
N VAL A 56 -9.77 13.65 12.48
CA VAL A 56 -8.69 14.63 12.32
C VAL A 56 -7.92 14.34 11.04
N GLY A 57 -7.96 15.29 10.12
CA GLY A 57 -7.17 15.28 8.89
C GLY A 57 -5.69 15.54 9.17
N LEU A 58 -4.79 14.70 8.66
CA LEU A 58 -3.34 14.93 8.72
C LEU A 58 -2.82 15.28 7.33
N ASP A 59 -2.63 16.58 7.09
CA ASP A 59 -2.09 17.19 5.87
C ASP A 59 -0.62 17.60 6.11
N LEU A 60 0.25 16.60 6.27
CA LEU A 60 1.63 16.77 6.69
C LEU A 60 2.57 16.08 5.69
N LYS A 61 3.77 16.65 5.49
CA LYS A 61 4.82 15.99 4.69
C LYS A 61 5.38 14.79 5.46
N ASP A 62 6.31 14.07 4.84
CA ASP A 62 6.97 12.92 5.46
C ASP A 62 8.02 13.38 6.49
N THR A 63 7.56 13.83 7.66
CA THR A 63 8.34 14.49 8.72
C THR A 63 8.15 13.81 10.08
N VAL A 64 8.99 14.19 11.05
CA VAL A 64 8.84 13.79 12.46
C VAL A 64 7.45 14.15 12.98
N GLU A 65 6.98 15.35 12.69
CA GLU A 65 5.69 15.86 13.13
C GLU A 65 4.53 14.97 12.66
N HIS A 66 4.61 14.42 11.44
CA HIS A 66 3.60 13.49 10.94
C HIS A 66 3.53 12.21 11.80
N LEU A 67 4.69 11.60 12.11
CA LEU A 67 4.74 10.42 12.98
C LEU A 67 4.23 10.72 14.40
N VAL A 68 4.63 11.86 14.98
CA VAL A 68 4.13 12.31 16.28
C VAL A 68 2.62 12.47 16.25
N MET A 69 2.07 13.15 15.25
CA MET A 69 0.64 13.43 15.16
C MET A 69 -0.21 12.18 14.95
N LEU A 70 0.32 11.14 14.30
CA LEU A 70 -0.34 9.84 14.20
C LEU A 70 -0.55 9.19 15.59
N PHE A 71 0.47 9.21 16.44
CA PHE A 71 0.34 8.71 17.81
C PHE A 71 -0.48 9.65 18.70
N ALA A 72 -0.35 10.96 18.51
CA ALA A 72 -1.11 11.97 19.26
C ALA A 72 -2.62 11.85 19.01
N CYS A 73 -3.04 11.67 17.76
CA CYS A 73 -4.45 11.41 17.42
C CYS A 73 -4.95 10.14 18.12
N ALA A 74 -4.18 9.05 18.07
CA ALA A 74 -4.56 7.83 18.77
C ALA A 74 -4.68 8.03 20.29
N ARG A 75 -3.76 8.80 20.89
CA ARG A 75 -3.79 9.12 22.33
C ARG A 75 -4.94 10.04 22.71
N ALA A 76 -5.37 10.92 21.81
CA ALA A 76 -6.57 11.75 21.95
C ALA A 76 -7.87 11.00 21.58
N LEU A 77 -7.80 9.70 21.26
CA LEU A 77 -8.92 8.88 20.78
C LEU A 77 -9.61 9.42 19.51
N ALA A 78 -8.86 10.18 18.70
CA ALA A 78 -9.32 10.72 17.44
C ALA A 78 -9.09 9.74 16.28
N VAL A 79 -9.97 9.75 15.29
CA VAL A 79 -9.85 8.98 14.06
C VAL A 79 -8.97 9.73 13.07
N ILE A 80 -7.89 9.10 12.65
CA ILE A 80 -6.94 9.66 11.70
C ILE A 80 -7.53 9.60 10.29
N GLN A 81 -7.55 10.75 9.60
CA GLN A 81 -7.76 10.82 8.15
C GLN A 81 -6.47 11.28 7.47
N PRO A 82 -5.72 10.38 6.81
CA PRO A 82 -4.53 10.76 6.05
C PRO A 82 -4.92 11.65 4.86
N VAL A 83 -4.20 12.76 4.68
CA VAL A 83 -4.37 13.69 3.55
C VAL A 83 -3.03 13.79 2.83
N ASP A 84 -3.02 13.63 1.51
CA ASP A 84 -1.79 13.86 0.74
C ASP A 84 -1.52 15.36 0.66
N CYS A 85 -0.34 15.78 1.14
CA CYS A 85 0.02 17.19 1.19
C CYS A 85 0.14 17.85 -0.19
N ARG A 86 0.28 17.04 -1.25
CA ARG A 86 0.38 17.49 -2.65
C ARG A 86 -0.97 17.69 -3.32
N TRP A 87 -2.07 17.26 -2.70
CA TRP A 87 -3.41 17.54 -3.21
C TRP A 87 -3.67 19.05 -3.25
N THR A 88 -4.49 19.47 -4.21
CA THR A 88 -4.99 20.84 -4.27
C THR A 88 -5.89 21.14 -3.06
N ALA A 89 -6.05 22.40 -2.68
CA ALA A 89 -6.94 22.79 -1.59
C ALA A 89 -8.39 22.30 -1.81
N ALA A 90 -8.85 22.26 -3.06
CA ALA A 90 -10.17 21.75 -3.42
C ALA A 90 -10.31 20.22 -3.17
N GLU A 91 -9.31 19.42 -3.58
CA GLU A 91 -9.29 17.98 -3.33
C GLU A 91 -9.24 17.67 -1.82
N LYS A 92 -8.42 18.42 -1.07
CA LYS A 92 -8.36 18.31 0.39
C LYS A 92 -9.71 18.64 1.02
N ALA A 93 -10.33 19.75 0.65
CA ALA A 93 -11.65 20.17 1.16
C ALA A 93 -12.73 19.14 0.84
N GLN A 94 -12.75 18.61 -0.38
CA GLN A 94 -13.69 17.57 -0.80
C GLN A 94 -13.53 16.31 0.06
N ALA A 95 -12.30 15.83 0.27
CA ALA A 95 -12.03 14.65 1.07
C ALA A 95 -12.39 14.88 2.54
N LEU A 96 -11.94 15.98 3.16
CA LEU A 96 -12.21 16.29 4.56
C LEU A 96 -13.71 16.47 4.84
N THR A 97 -14.43 17.12 3.93
CA THR A 97 -15.89 17.29 4.04
C THR A 97 -16.63 15.96 3.90
N ALA A 98 -16.23 15.10 2.94
CA ALA A 98 -16.88 13.81 2.72
C ALA A 98 -16.81 12.90 3.95
N PHE A 99 -15.72 12.97 4.71
CA PHE A 99 -15.52 12.22 5.96
C PHE A 99 -15.86 13.03 7.22
N ARG A 100 -16.38 14.25 7.09
CA ARG A 100 -16.77 15.11 8.22
C ARG A 100 -15.64 15.35 9.23
N ALA A 101 -14.43 15.63 8.75
CA ALA A 101 -13.31 15.99 9.60
C ALA A 101 -13.63 17.23 10.44
N SER A 102 -13.38 17.16 11.75
CA SER A 102 -13.61 18.27 12.68
C SER A 102 -12.42 19.23 12.76
N LEU A 103 -11.23 18.76 12.40
CA LEU A 103 -9.97 19.51 12.41
C LEU A 103 -9.05 18.98 11.30
N VAL A 104 -8.23 19.87 10.72
CA VAL A 104 -7.08 19.49 9.90
C VAL A 104 -5.78 19.99 10.55
N VAL A 105 -4.78 19.12 10.60
CA VAL A 105 -3.43 19.43 11.06
C VAL A 105 -2.53 19.59 9.84
N SER A 106 -1.84 20.73 9.71
CA SER A 106 -0.97 20.98 8.57
C SER A 106 0.28 21.77 8.89
N GLU A 107 1.24 21.77 7.97
CA GLU A 107 2.49 22.55 8.11
C GLU A 107 2.24 24.04 7.90
N PRO A 108 3.10 24.96 8.41
CA PRO A 108 2.88 26.40 8.31
C PRO A 108 2.71 26.91 6.88
N ASP A 109 3.46 26.34 5.93
CA ASP A 109 3.45 26.69 4.51
C ASP A 109 2.29 26.06 3.73
N ALA A 110 1.51 25.16 4.34
CA ALA A 110 0.33 24.58 3.69
C ALA A 110 -0.78 25.63 3.54
N GLU A 111 -1.44 25.62 2.39
CA GLU A 111 -2.63 26.42 2.14
C GLU A 111 -3.76 26.00 3.10
N ALA A 112 -4.50 26.96 3.64
CA ALA A 112 -5.62 26.66 4.50
C ALA A 112 -6.74 25.97 3.70
N VAL A 113 -7.29 24.87 4.25
CA VAL A 113 -8.43 24.19 3.65
C VAL A 113 -9.72 24.94 4.02
N PRO A 114 -10.50 25.46 3.05
CA PRO A 114 -11.72 26.18 3.36
C PRO A 114 -12.74 25.32 4.14
N GLY A 115 -13.33 25.88 5.19
CA GLY A 115 -14.44 25.26 5.92
C GLY A 115 -14.05 24.22 6.97
N VAL A 116 -12.76 23.95 7.18
CA VAL A 116 -12.27 23.03 8.22
C VAL A 116 -11.33 23.77 9.17
N PRO A 117 -11.57 23.74 10.50
CA PRO A 117 -10.64 24.31 11.48
C PRO A 117 -9.22 23.76 11.29
N ARG A 118 -8.20 24.60 11.46
CA ARG A 118 -6.79 24.25 11.22
C ARG A 118 -5.96 24.34 12.49
N MET A 119 -5.17 23.31 12.75
CA MET A 119 -4.05 23.34 13.69
C MET A 119 -2.74 23.28 12.91
N VAL A 120 -1.78 24.15 13.25
CA VAL A 120 -0.46 24.18 12.58
C VAL A 120 0.57 23.43 13.42
N VAL A 121 1.44 22.65 12.78
CA VAL A 121 2.61 21.99 13.39
C VAL A 121 3.83 22.10 12.47
N GLY A 122 5.02 22.35 13.03
CA GLY A 122 6.27 22.52 12.28
C GLY A 122 6.75 23.97 12.16
N GLY A 123 7.87 24.19 11.46
CA GLY A 123 8.47 25.54 11.31
C GLY A 123 9.14 26.03 12.60
N ASP A 124 8.73 27.21 13.08
CA ASP A 124 9.09 27.75 14.41
C ASP A 124 8.27 27.10 15.54
N ASP A 125 7.09 26.57 15.22
CA ASP A 125 6.23 25.80 16.11
C ASP A 125 6.52 24.30 15.98
N ARG A 126 7.74 23.90 16.33
CA ARG A 126 8.21 22.50 16.29
C ARG A 126 7.61 21.61 17.39
N LEU A 127 6.53 22.06 18.04
CA LEU A 127 5.92 21.58 19.30
C LEU A 127 6.63 22.01 20.62
N PRO A 128 6.65 23.31 21.02
CA PRO A 128 6.78 23.70 22.43
C PRO A 128 5.57 24.56 22.90
N ASP A 129 5.06 24.52 24.13
CA ASP A 129 5.65 24.36 25.47
C ASP A 129 5.19 23.08 26.21
N LEU A 130 6.14 22.48 26.92
CA LEU A 130 6.10 21.18 27.61
C LEU A 130 5.43 21.27 29.00
N SER A 131 4.96 22.46 29.41
CA SER A 131 4.38 22.65 30.73
C SER A 131 2.89 22.29 30.79
N GLY A 132 2.56 21.22 31.52
CA GLY A 132 1.35 21.20 32.35
C GLY A 132 0.17 20.31 31.94
N LEU A 133 0.25 19.52 30.87
CA LEU A 133 -0.83 18.58 30.52
C LEU A 133 -0.23 17.24 30.05
N ASP A 134 0.23 16.44 31.01
CA ASP A 134 0.58 15.04 30.77
C ASP A 134 -0.69 14.26 30.42
N VAL A 135 -0.91 14.05 29.12
CA VAL A 135 -1.99 13.21 28.63
C VAL A 135 -1.47 11.77 28.64
N GLY A 136 -1.87 11.02 29.68
CA GLY A 136 -1.60 9.59 29.75
C GLY A 136 -2.27 8.80 28.63
N VAL A 137 -1.87 7.54 28.48
CA VAL A 137 -2.52 6.62 27.54
C VAL A 137 -3.94 6.32 28.02
N PRO A 138 -4.99 6.58 27.22
CA PRO A 138 -6.38 6.37 27.64
C PRO A 138 -6.71 4.87 27.72
N ASP A 139 -7.55 4.51 28.71
CA ASP A 139 -8.14 3.18 28.82
C ASP A 139 -9.44 3.10 28.00
N ALA A 140 -9.30 2.78 26.71
CA ALA A 140 -10.43 2.59 25.79
C ALA A 140 -10.49 1.13 25.29
N SER A 141 -11.70 0.56 25.26
CA SER A 141 -11.90 -0.87 24.98
C SER A 141 -11.50 -1.27 23.55
N ASP A 142 -11.83 -0.46 22.53
CA ASP A 142 -11.34 -0.61 21.15
C ASP A 142 -11.80 0.58 20.26
N PRO A 143 -11.17 1.76 20.41
CA PRO A 143 -11.63 2.96 19.71
C PRO A 143 -11.35 2.87 18.19
N PRO A 144 -12.19 3.51 17.35
CA PRO A 144 -11.85 3.71 15.94
C PRO A 144 -10.54 4.50 15.83
N LEU A 145 -9.67 4.12 14.90
CA LEU A 145 -8.32 4.66 14.81
C LEU A 145 -8.06 5.41 13.51
N ILE A 146 -8.45 4.84 12.37
CA ILE A 146 -8.01 5.39 11.08
C ILE A 146 -8.95 5.08 9.93
N LEU A 147 -9.16 6.10 9.09
CA LEU A 147 -9.72 6.00 7.75
C LEU A 147 -8.59 5.77 6.76
N SER A 148 -8.44 4.57 6.24
CA SER A 148 -7.42 4.33 5.22
C SER A 148 -8.01 4.63 3.84
N LEU A 149 -7.78 5.83 3.30
CA LEU A 149 -8.41 6.25 2.04
C LEU A 149 -7.92 5.40 0.85
N SER A 150 -8.87 4.94 0.05
CA SER A 150 -8.61 4.27 -1.23
C SER A 150 -9.18 5.09 -2.39
N SER A 151 -8.53 5.03 -3.55
CA SER A 151 -9.09 5.54 -4.79
C SER A 151 -10.32 4.70 -5.15
N GLY A 152 -11.50 5.15 -4.75
CA GLY A 152 -12.75 4.47 -5.06
C GLY A 152 -12.96 4.38 -6.57
N THR A 153 -13.53 3.28 -7.05
CA THR A 153 -13.82 3.07 -8.48
C THR A 153 -14.88 4.03 -9.03
N THR A 154 -15.65 4.69 -8.16
CA THR A 154 -16.75 5.60 -8.48
C THR A 154 -16.35 7.08 -8.46
N GLY A 155 -15.05 7.39 -8.26
CA GLY A 155 -14.54 8.77 -8.15
C GLY A 155 -14.74 9.42 -6.77
N ARG A 156 -15.53 8.83 -5.87
CA ARG A 156 -15.58 9.22 -4.45
C ARG A 156 -14.62 8.35 -3.62
N PRO A 157 -13.75 8.92 -2.77
CA PRO A 157 -12.86 8.14 -1.92
C PRO A 157 -13.66 7.27 -0.96
N LYS A 158 -13.28 5.99 -0.84
CA LYS A 158 -13.81 5.08 0.19
C LYS A 158 -12.80 5.01 1.33
N GLY A 159 -13.29 5.08 2.56
CA GLY A 159 -12.48 5.03 3.77
C GLY A 159 -12.92 3.88 4.66
N PRO A 160 -12.35 2.66 4.53
CA PRO A 160 -12.53 1.62 5.54
C PRO A 160 -12.12 2.19 6.90
N LEU A 161 -13.04 2.07 7.86
CA LEU A 161 -12.80 2.52 9.23
C LEU A 161 -12.20 1.35 10.01
N LEU A 162 -10.93 1.46 10.38
CA LEU A 162 -10.26 0.47 11.20
C LEU A 162 -10.34 0.86 12.67
N ARG A 163 -10.67 -0.12 13.51
CA ARG A 163 -10.52 -0.04 14.96
C ARG A 163 -9.08 -0.27 15.37
N THR A 164 -8.73 0.14 16.58
CA THR A 164 -7.37 0.00 17.12
C THR A 164 -6.93 -1.46 17.15
N SER A 165 -7.80 -2.39 17.57
CA SER A 165 -7.53 -3.83 17.60
C SER A 165 -7.21 -4.40 16.21
N GLN A 166 -7.95 -3.98 15.19
CA GLN A 166 -7.74 -4.41 13.80
C GLN A 166 -6.41 -3.88 13.27
N PHE A 167 -6.09 -2.62 13.55
CA PHE A 167 -4.83 -2.04 13.15
C PHE A 167 -3.64 -2.70 13.86
N LEU A 168 -3.70 -2.90 15.18
CA LEU A 168 -2.65 -3.59 15.95
C LEU A 168 -2.51 -5.08 15.57
N SER A 169 -3.58 -5.71 15.07
CA SER A 169 -3.48 -7.08 14.55
C SER A 169 -2.56 -7.16 13.32
N ARG A 170 -2.39 -6.08 12.55
CA ARG A 170 -1.42 -6.01 11.44
C ARG A 170 0.01 -6.10 11.95
N PHE A 171 0.30 -5.54 13.12
CA PHE A 171 1.64 -5.57 13.73
C PHE A 171 2.08 -6.99 14.10
N ARG A 172 1.13 -7.87 14.42
CA ARG A 172 1.43 -9.30 14.66
C ARG A 172 1.98 -9.98 13.41
N VAL A 173 1.41 -9.68 12.24
CA VAL A 173 1.93 -10.16 10.95
C VAL A 173 3.31 -9.57 10.68
N PHE A 174 3.49 -8.26 10.87
CA PHE A 174 4.79 -7.62 10.64
C PHE A 174 5.90 -8.19 11.53
N TRP A 175 5.57 -8.53 12.77
CA TRP A 175 6.51 -9.16 13.69
C TRP A 175 6.78 -10.63 13.34
N ALA A 176 5.73 -11.44 13.23
CA ALA A 176 5.86 -12.90 13.07
C ALA A 176 6.29 -13.31 11.65
N GLU A 177 5.80 -12.61 10.62
CA GLU A 177 6.05 -12.99 9.23
C GLU A 177 7.17 -12.18 8.60
N LEU A 178 7.28 -10.88 8.90
CA LEU A 178 8.26 -9.99 8.26
C LEU A 178 9.50 -9.74 9.13
N GLY A 179 9.53 -10.24 10.36
CA GLY A 179 10.67 -10.10 11.27
C GLY A 179 10.88 -8.68 11.82
N LEU A 180 10.00 -7.73 11.53
CA LEU A 180 10.14 -6.34 11.98
C LEU A 180 9.89 -6.23 13.49
N ASN A 181 10.84 -5.68 14.24
CA ASN A 181 10.78 -5.65 15.70
C ASN A 181 11.58 -4.47 16.31
N GLY A 182 11.76 -4.47 17.63
CA GLY A 182 12.45 -3.41 18.35
C GLY A 182 13.95 -3.25 18.06
N ARG A 183 14.53 -4.11 17.23
CA ARG A 183 15.91 -4.00 16.72
C ARG A 183 15.97 -3.43 15.30
N SER A 184 14.83 -3.33 14.62
CA SER A 184 14.74 -2.92 13.23
C SER A 184 15.13 -1.45 13.05
N ARG A 185 15.81 -1.16 11.95
CA ARG A 185 16.15 0.16 11.43
C ARG A 185 15.49 0.29 10.06
N PHE A 186 14.25 0.77 10.09
CA PHE A 186 13.39 0.83 8.92
C PHE A 186 13.55 2.16 8.18
N LEU A 187 13.82 2.08 6.88
CA LEU A 187 13.87 3.23 6.00
C LEU A 187 12.46 3.58 5.50
N SER A 188 11.89 4.63 6.08
CA SER A 188 10.61 5.20 5.67
C SER A 188 10.82 6.11 4.46
N CYS A 189 10.76 5.51 3.29
CA CYS A 189 10.90 6.16 1.98
C CYS A 189 9.63 6.06 1.11
N THR A 190 8.54 5.56 1.68
CA THR A 190 7.20 5.61 1.08
C THR A 190 6.36 6.63 1.85
N PRO A 191 5.53 7.45 1.18
CA PRO A 191 4.78 8.51 1.87
C PRO A 191 3.92 8.01 3.05
N LEU A 192 3.87 8.80 4.12
CA LEU A 192 3.15 8.47 5.37
C LEU A 192 1.62 8.66 5.24
N TYR A 193 1.14 9.40 4.24
CA TYR A 193 -0.29 9.42 3.93
C TYR A 193 -0.75 8.06 3.36
N TYR A 194 0.15 7.31 2.71
CA TYR A 194 -0.12 6.01 2.13
C TYR A 194 -0.08 4.89 3.18
N GLY A 195 -1.04 3.96 3.10
CA GLY A 195 -1.23 2.93 4.12
C GLY A 195 -0.01 2.03 4.35
N GLY A 196 0.69 1.65 3.28
CA GLY A 196 1.91 0.82 3.37
C GLY A 196 3.02 1.52 4.14
N GLY A 197 3.47 2.69 3.67
CA GLY A 197 4.55 3.45 4.31
C GLY A 197 4.26 3.76 5.78
N ARG A 198 3.03 4.20 6.09
CA ARG A 198 2.59 4.50 7.45
C ARG A 198 2.60 3.29 8.38
N ALA A 199 1.99 2.18 7.95
CA ALA A 199 1.79 1.03 8.84
C ALA A 199 3.12 0.41 9.29
N PHE A 200 4.10 0.33 8.40
CA PHE A 200 5.44 -0.17 8.74
C PHE A 200 6.19 0.78 9.68
N ALA A 201 6.17 2.09 9.42
CA ALA A 201 6.80 3.07 10.30
C ALA A 201 6.19 3.05 11.71
N LEU A 202 4.86 3.02 11.82
CA LEU A 202 4.17 2.94 13.11
C LEU A 202 4.47 1.63 13.85
N HIS A 203 4.55 0.50 13.14
CA HIS A 203 4.90 -0.79 13.73
C HIS A 203 6.30 -0.79 14.33
N VAL A 204 7.28 -0.25 13.61
CA VAL A 204 8.68 -0.21 14.06
C VAL A 204 8.79 0.65 15.31
N LEU A 205 8.13 1.81 15.34
CA LEU A 205 8.07 2.66 16.52
C LEU A 205 7.35 1.98 17.69
N TYR A 206 6.19 1.35 17.43
CA TYR A 206 5.44 0.57 18.42
C TYR A 206 6.29 -0.56 19.03
N SER A 207 7.13 -1.20 18.22
CA SER A 207 7.99 -2.32 18.62
C SER A 207 9.27 -1.89 19.35
N GLY A 208 9.64 -0.60 19.32
CA GLY A 208 10.85 -0.09 19.97
C GLY A 208 12.07 0.05 19.06
N GLY A 209 11.89 0.03 17.74
CA GLY A 209 12.97 0.14 16.73
C GLY A 209 13.25 1.58 16.31
N THR A 210 13.96 1.76 15.20
CA THR A 210 14.28 3.10 14.65
C THR A 210 13.68 3.27 13.27
N VAL A 211 12.97 4.38 13.05
CA VAL A 211 12.53 4.82 11.73
C VAL A 211 13.49 5.89 11.22
N VAL A 212 14.03 5.70 10.01
CA VAL A 212 14.86 6.69 9.31
C VAL A 212 14.02 7.27 8.17
N LEU A 213 13.81 8.57 8.16
CA LEU A 213 13.03 9.26 7.14
C LEU A 213 13.90 9.57 5.92
N MET A 214 13.36 9.32 4.72
CA MET A 214 13.93 9.78 3.45
C MET A 214 12.81 10.30 2.56
N ARG A 215 12.87 11.57 2.16
CA ARG A 215 11.78 12.21 1.44
C ARG A 215 11.81 11.84 -0.05
N ASN A 216 10.63 11.83 -0.66
CA ASN A 216 10.48 11.66 -2.10
C ASN A 216 10.65 12.99 -2.85
N PRO A 217 11.20 12.99 -4.08
CA PRO A 217 11.76 11.85 -4.81
C PRO A 217 13.21 11.52 -4.39
N TYR A 218 13.62 10.25 -4.55
CA TYR A 218 15.00 9.79 -4.34
C TYR A 218 15.48 8.89 -5.48
N THR A 219 16.80 8.74 -5.60
CA THR A 219 17.44 7.85 -6.59
C THR A 219 17.86 6.53 -5.95
N PRO A 220 18.14 5.49 -6.75
CA PRO A 220 18.75 4.26 -6.26
C PRO A 220 20.04 4.50 -5.47
N GLU A 221 20.91 5.40 -5.94
CA GLU A 221 22.19 5.73 -5.30
C GLU A 221 21.95 6.32 -3.91
N ARG A 222 20.99 7.24 -3.78
CA ARG A 222 20.64 7.85 -2.49
C ARG A 222 20.06 6.83 -1.52
N PHE A 223 19.25 5.88 -1.99
CA PHE A 223 18.77 4.78 -1.15
C PHE A 223 19.95 3.93 -0.65
N ALA A 224 20.89 3.60 -1.53
CA ALA A 224 22.09 2.84 -1.16
C ALA A 224 22.98 3.58 -0.17
N ASP A 225 23.14 4.90 -0.32
CA ASP A 225 23.85 5.75 0.64
C ASP A 225 23.19 5.69 2.02
N TYR A 226 21.87 5.85 2.09
CA TYR A 226 21.13 5.77 3.35
C TYR A 226 21.22 4.38 3.97
N ALA A 227 21.16 3.32 3.15
CA ALA A 227 21.27 1.95 3.62
C ALA A 227 22.57 1.71 4.41
N GLU A 228 23.68 2.21 3.87
CA GLU A 228 25.01 2.04 4.44
C GLU A 228 25.27 3.01 5.62
N GLU A 229 24.99 4.30 5.43
CA GLU A 229 25.25 5.36 6.43
C GLU A 229 24.43 5.14 7.70
N PHE A 230 23.13 4.82 7.54
CA PHE A 230 22.22 4.67 8.65
C PHE A 230 21.98 3.22 9.05
N ARG A 231 22.70 2.26 8.45
CA ARG A 231 22.59 0.82 8.74
C ARG A 231 21.14 0.35 8.69
N ILE A 232 20.49 0.58 7.55
CA ILE A 232 19.10 0.18 7.32
C ILE A 232 19.04 -1.33 7.15
N ASP A 233 18.13 -1.98 7.87
CA ASP A 233 17.88 -3.42 7.71
C ASP A 233 16.58 -3.73 6.96
N SER A 234 15.66 -2.77 6.91
CA SER A 234 14.34 -3.02 6.33
C SER A 234 13.80 -1.83 5.57
N ALA A 235 13.11 -2.10 4.46
CA ALA A 235 12.42 -1.10 3.67
C ALA A 235 11.15 -1.67 3.04
N PHE A 236 10.16 -0.79 2.85
CA PHE A 236 8.97 -1.06 2.06
C PHE A 236 9.05 -0.28 0.75
N LEU A 237 8.99 -0.99 -0.39
CA LEU A 237 9.14 -0.44 -1.72
C LEU A 237 8.00 -0.90 -2.64
N VAL A 238 7.44 0.04 -3.40
CA VAL A 238 6.46 -0.30 -4.44
C VAL A 238 7.15 -0.79 -5.72
N PRO A 239 6.52 -1.64 -6.54
CA PRO A 239 7.12 -2.19 -7.77
C PRO A 239 7.71 -1.15 -8.73
N THR A 240 7.10 0.04 -8.83
CA THR A 240 7.61 1.12 -9.68
C THR A 240 8.98 1.64 -9.24
N ILE A 241 9.29 1.61 -7.94
CA ILE A 241 10.62 1.97 -7.42
C ILE A 241 11.60 0.81 -7.63
N LEU A 242 11.17 -0.42 -7.38
CA LEU A 242 12.00 -1.62 -7.59
C LEU A 242 12.47 -1.76 -9.05
N ARG A 243 11.60 -1.46 -10.02
CA ARG A 243 11.96 -1.40 -11.45
C ARG A 243 13.07 -0.39 -11.74
N ARG A 244 13.02 0.79 -11.10
CA ARG A 244 14.10 1.79 -11.21
C ARG A 244 15.39 1.29 -10.57
N PHE A 245 15.29 0.56 -9.47
CA PHE A 245 16.47 -0.02 -8.80
C PHE A 245 17.14 -1.06 -9.69
N LEU A 246 16.36 -1.92 -10.36
CA LEU A 246 16.87 -2.90 -11.33
C LEU A 246 17.55 -2.28 -12.57
N GLN A 247 17.42 -0.96 -12.77
CA GLN A 247 18.11 -0.21 -13.83
C GLN A 247 19.40 0.47 -13.32
N ALA A 248 19.68 0.41 -12.02
CA ALA A 248 20.89 0.98 -11.44
C ALA A 248 22.12 0.11 -11.76
N GLY A 249 23.33 0.71 -11.69
CA GLY A 249 24.57 -0.02 -11.91
C GLY A 249 24.89 -1.02 -10.80
N ASP A 250 25.67 -2.06 -11.12
CA ASP A 250 26.01 -3.17 -10.22
C ASP A 250 26.56 -2.72 -8.86
N GLN A 251 27.34 -1.64 -8.82
CA GLN A 251 27.88 -1.10 -7.58
C GLN A 251 26.78 -0.55 -6.66
N THR A 252 25.75 0.07 -7.22
CA THR A 252 24.58 0.55 -6.47
C THR A 252 23.77 -0.64 -5.96
N LEU A 253 23.48 -1.62 -6.81
CA LEU A 253 22.77 -2.84 -6.43
C LEU A 253 23.46 -3.61 -5.30
N LYS A 254 24.79 -3.73 -5.36
CA LYS A 254 25.61 -4.36 -4.31
C LYS A 254 25.57 -3.60 -2.98
N ARG A 255 25.38 -2.29 -2.99
CA ARG A 255 25.21 -1.52 -1.75
C ARG A 255 23.80 -1.68 -1.19
N MET A 256 22.79 -1.74 -2.07
CA MET A 256 21.40 -2.01 -1.67
C MET A 256 21.21 -3.40 -1.05
N SER A 257 21.97 -4.41 -1.50
CA SER A 257 21.86 -5.80 -1.02
C SER A 257 22.17 -5.97 0.47
N GLN A 258 22.65 -4.93 1.15
CA GLN A 258 22.85 -4.92 2.60
C GLN A 258 21.53 -4.81 3.38
N VAL A 259 20.44 -4.35 2.75
CA VAL A 259 19.11 -4.29 3.38
C VAL A 259 18.55 -5.69 3.48
N GLU A 260 18.52 -6.23 4.70
CA GLU A 260 18.14 -7.62 4.99
C GLU A 260 16.69 -7.96 4.66
N THR A 261 15.77 -6.99 4.71
CA THR A 261 14.34 -7.22 4.45
C THR A 261 13.76 -6.15 3.54
N VAL A 262 13.44 -6.52 2.31
CA VAL A 262 12.77 -5.64 1.34
C VAL A 262 11.38 -6.16 1.05
N ILE A 263 10.37 -5.39 1.46
CA ILE A 263 8.96 -5.74 1.31
C ILE A 263 8.41 -5.04 0.07
N SER A 264 7.88 -5.81 -0.87
CA SER A 264 7.21 -5.33 -2.07
C SER A 264 5.70 -5.52 -1.99
N SER A 265 4.91 -4.46 -2.21
CA SER A 265 3.45 -4.54 -2.31
C SER A 265 2.87 -3.40 -3.15
N GLY A 266 1.56 -3.47 -3.39
CA GLY A 266 0.76 -2.40 -4.02
C GLY A 266 0.56 -2.56 -5.54
N ALA A 267 1.39 -3.35 -6.21
CA ALA A 267 1.20 -3.76 -7.61
C ALA A 267 1.85 -5.13 -7.88
N ALA A 268 1.59 -5.69 -9.06
CA ALA A 268 2.24 -6.92 -9.49
C ALA A 268 3.69 -6.65 -9.93
N LEU A 269 4.58 -7.60 -9.59
CA LEU A 269 5.89 -7.77 -10.21
C LEU A 269 5.79 -8.93 -11.21
N HIS A 270 6.52 -8.82 -12.31
CA HIS A 270 6.71 -9.94 -13.22
C HIS A 270 7.67 -10.97 -12.62
N ALA A 271 7.60 -12.21 -13.08
CA ALA A 271 8.39 -13.30 -12.52
C ALA A 271 9.90 -13.04 -12.68
N ASP A 272 10.31 -12.53 -13.85
CA ASP A 272 11.69 -12.14 -14.14
C ASP A 272 12.15 -10.96 -13.28
N GLU A 273 11.30 -9.96 -13.04
CA GLU A 273 11.60 -8.84 -12.13
C GLU A 273 11.84 -9.36 -10.71
N ARG A 274 10.99 -10.28 -10.25
CA ARG A 274 11.14 -10.91 -8.94
C ARG A 274 12.43 -11.70 -8.84
N ASP A 275 12.74 -12.53 -9.83
CA ASP A 275 13.94 -13.37 -9.82
C ASP A 275 15.20 -12.49 -9.77
N ARG A 276 15.24 -11.40 -10.54
CA ARG A 276 16.33 -10.41 -10.46
C ARG A 276 16.41 -9.69 -9.11
N LEU A 277 15.28 -9.41 -8.47
CA LEU A 277 15.26 -8.81 -7.13
C LEU A 277 15.73 -9.80 -6.06
N LEU A 278 15.48 -11.10 -6.24
CA LEU A 278 16.05 -12.15 -5.40
C LEU A 278 17.56 -12.26 -5.58
N ASP A 279 18.09 -12.09 -6.79
CA ASP A 279 19.54 -12.05 -7.01
C ASP A 279 20.20 -10.88 -6.25
N VAL A 280 19.49 -9.76 -6.10
CA VAL A 280 19.98 -8.56 -5.39
C VAL A 280 19.84 -8.70 -3.88
N PHE A 281 18.64 -9.00 -3.37
CA PHE A 281 18.32 -8.93 -1.94
C PHE A 281 18.30 -10.31 -1.25
N GLY A 282 18.49 -11.40 -2.00
CA GLY A 282 18.46 -12.76 -1.50
C GLY A 282 17.11 -13.14 -0.87
N PRO A 283 17.09 -14.07 0.12
CA PRO A 283 15.86 -14.55 0.74
C PRO A 283 15.08 -13.45 1.50
N GLY A 284 15.74 -12.32 1.76
CA GLY A 284 15.16 -11.12 2.37
C GLY A 284 14.19 -10.34 1.49
N PHE A 285 14.09 -10.67 0.20
CA PHE A 285 13.07 -10.10 -0.67
C PHE A 285 11.71 -10.76 -0.44
N LEU A 286 10.74 -9.96 -0.02
CA LEU A 286 9.41 -10.41 0.39
C LEU A 286 8.35 -9.79 -0.50
N GLN A 287 7.61 -10.62 -1.23
CA GLN A 287 6.45 -10.15 -2.00
C GLN A 287 5.18 -10.31 -1.17
N TYR A 288 4.47 -9.21 -0.99
CA TYR A 288 3.37 -9.10 -0.04
C TYR A 288 2.10 -8.65 -0.76
N TYR A 289 1.07 -9.49 -0.78
CA TYR A 289 -0.25 -9.06 -1.24
C TYR A 289 -1.03 -8.48 -0.06
N ALA A 290 -1.47 -7.24 -0.24
CA ALA A 290 -2.12 -6.46 0.79
C ALA A 290 -3.21 -5.57 0.18
N SER A 291 -4.15 -5.16 1.03
CA SER A 291 -5.15 -4.17 0.68
C SER A 291 -5.33 -3.16 1.81
N THR A 292 -5.92 -2.02 1.47
CA THR A 292 -6.24 -0.97 2.43
C THR A 292 -7.21 -1.47 3.52
N GLU A 293 -8.21 -2.25 3.11
CA GLU A 293 -9.25 -2.85 3.95
C GLU A 293 -8.72 -4.02 4.79
N GLY A 294 -7.87 -4.88 4.22
CA GLY A 294 -7.46 -6.15 4.83
C GLY A 294 -6.16 -6.13 5.62
N GLY A 295 -5.26 -5.18 5.32
CA GLY A 295 -3.87 -5.28 5.75
C GLY A 295 -3.10 -6.27 4.88
N GLY A 296 -2.29 -7.15 5.48
CA GLY A 296 -1.64 -8.25 4.76
C GLY A 296 -2.59 -9.40 4.50
N ILE A 297 -2.54 -9.97 3.30
CA ILE A 297 -3.34 -11.14 2.92
C ILE A 297 -2.44 -12.35 2.74
N SER A 298 -1.42 -12.24 1.90
CA SER A 298 -0.48 -13.33 1.63
C SER A 298 0.96 -12.84 1.49
N LEU A 299 1.90 -13.74 1.75
CA LEU A 299 3.33 -13.48 1.71
C LEU A 299 4.05 -14.57 0.92
N LEU A 300 4.83 -14.15 -0.06
CA LEU A 300 5.80 -14.97 -0.77
C LEU A 300 7.20 -14.59 -0.30
N ARG A 301 7.87 -15.53 0.37
CA ARG A 301 9.24 -15.37 0.84
C ARG A 301 10.24 -15.65 -0.27
N GLY A 302 11.45 -15.10 -0.15
CA GLY A 302 12.50 -15.32 -1.13
C GLY A 302 13.10 -16.73 -1.11
N ASP A 303 12.93 -17.46 0.00
CA ASP A 303 13.35 -18.86 0.16
C ASP A 303 12.26 -19.89 -0.23
N ALA A 304 11.11 -19.43 -0.73
CA ALA A 304 10.06 -20.33 -1.21
C ALA A 304 10.54 -21.12 -2.44
N ALA A 305 10.19 -22.41 -2.49
CA ALA A 305 10.65 -23.37 -3.51
C ALA A 305 10.53 -22.86 -4.96
N ASP A 306 11.46 -23.32 -5.81
CA ASP A 306 11.53 -23.00 -7.24
C ASP A 306 10.16 -23.15 -7.94
N GLY A 307 9.78 -22.14 -8.72
CA GLY A 307 8.55 -22.16 -9.53
C GLY A 307 7.34 -21.43 -8.93
N LYS A 308 7.46 -20.82 -7.75
CA LYS A 308 6.37 -20.01 -7.14
C LYS A 308 6.46 -18.50 -7.44
N SER A 309 7.42 -18.05 -8.27
CA SER A 309 7.61 -16.61 -8.61
C SER A 309 6.40 -15.94 -9.26
N ALA A 310 5.50 -16.72 -9.87
CA ALA A 310 4.24 -16.23 -10.45
C ALA A 310 3.07 -16.16 -9.45
N THR A 311 3.32 -16.37 -8.16
CA THR A 311 2.31 -16.32 -7.09
C THR A 311 2.52 -15.10 -6.21
N VAL A 312 1.57 -14.82 -5.33
CA VAL A 312 1.71 -13.85 -4.23
C VAL A 312 1.83 -14.55 -2.87
N GLY A 313 2.23 -15.83 -2.89
CA GLY A 313 2.55 -16.58 -1.68
C GLY A 313 1.33 -17.17 -0.97
N ARG A 314 1.53 -17.53 0.29
CA ARG A 314 0.51 -18.17 1.14
C ARG A 314 -0.15 -17.17 2.06
N PRO A 315 -1.39 -17.43 2.52
CA PRO A 315 -2.04 -16.60 3.53
C PRO A 315 -1.14 -16.34 4.74
N VAL A 316 -1.11 -15.09 5.22
CA VAL A 316 -0.32 -14.71 6.40
C VAL A 316 -1.02 -15.12 7.70
N LEU A 317 -0.27 -15.10 8.80
CA LEU A 317 -0.78 -15.40 10.15
C LEU A 317 -2.17 -14.78 10.43
N GLY A 318 -3.14 -15.64 10.72
CA GLY A 318 -4.49 -15.25 11.14
C GLY A 318 -5.41 -14.79 10.02
N VAL A 319 -4.99 -14.89 8.75
CA VAL A 319 -5.82 -14.55 7.59
C VAL A 319 -6.31 -15.82 6.91
N ASP A 320 -7.62 -15.86 6.70
CA ASP A 320 -8.31 -16.90 5.94
C ASP A 320 -8.60 -16.36 4.54
N VAL A 321 -8.19 -17.08 3.50
CA VAL A 321 -8.29 -16.69 2.09
C VAL A 321 -8.97 -17.80 1.32
N MET A 322 -9.95 -17.44 0.49
CA MET A 322 -10.66 -18.39 -0.36
C MET A 322 -10.87 -17.80 -1.75
N CYS A 323 -10.80 -18.66 -2.78
CA CYS A 323 -11.26 -18.36 -4.12
C CYS A 323 -12.68 -18.94 -4.27
N ALA A 324 -13.68 -18.10 -4.50
CA ALA A 324 -15.08 -18.50 -4.51
C ALA A 324 -15.77 -18.25 -5.86
N ASP A 325 -16.76 -19.07 -6.19
CA ASP A 325 -17.63 -18.89 -7.33
C ASP A 325 -18.68 -17.78 -7.10
N ASP A 326 -19.62 -17.62 -8.03
CA ASP A 326 -20.71 -16.64 -7.92
C ASP A 326 -21.74 -16.97 -6.83
N ALA A 327 -21.85 -18.24 -6.43
CA ALA A 327 -22.68 -18.69 -5.32
C ALA A 327 -21.96 -18.60 -3.96
N GLY A 328 -20.71 -18.12 -3.94
CA GLY A 328 -19.90 -18.01 -2.74
C GLY A 328 -19.39 -19.35 -2.21
N GLN A 329 -19.35 -20.39 -3.05
CA GLN A 329 -18.73 -21.68 -2.74
C GLN A 329 -17.28 -21.69 -3.17
N GLU A 330 -16.43 -22.45 -2.49
CA GLU A 330 -15.03 -22.61 -2.86
C GLU A 330 -14.90 -23.31 -4.23
N VAL A 331 -14.08 -22.75 -5.12
CA VAL A 331 -13.78 -23.38 -6.42
C VAL A 331 -12.76 -24.50 -6.26
N ALA A 332 -12.63 -25.38 -7.25
CA ALA A 332 -11.63 -26.45 -7.17
C ALA A 332 -10.19 -25.90 -7.18
N VAL A 333 -9.24 -26.68 -6.66
CA VAL A 333 -7.81 -26.31 -6.65
C VAL A 333 -7.34 -25.96 -8.06
N GLY A 334 -6.65 -24.83 -8.19
CA GLY A 334 -6.16 -24.30 -9.47
C GLY A 334 -7.21 -23.57 -10.32
N GLU A 335 -8.51 -23.69 -10.01
CA GLU A 335 -9.55 -22.93 -10.70
C GLU A 335 -9.56 -21.47 -10.24
N THR A 336 -9.92 -20.58 -11.18
CA THR A 336 -10.00 -19.15 -10.89
C THR A 336 -11.36 -18.82 -10.29
N GLY A 337 -11.35 -18.25 -9.08
CA GLY A 337 -12.53 -17.71 -8.41
C GLY A 337 -12.34 -16.25 -7.99
N LYS A 338 -13.38 -15.67 -7.40
CA LYS A 338 -13.33 -14.39 -6.69
C LYS A 338 -12.57 -14.57 -5.39
N ILE A 339 -11.47 -13.86 -5.23
CA ILE A 339 -10.74 -13.83 -3.97
C ILE A 339 -11.64 -13.17 -2.94
N ARG A 340 -11.74 -13.80 -1.78
CA ARG A 340 -12.30 -13.23 -0.56
C ARG A 340 -11.41 -13.57 0.62
N TYR A 341 -11.34 -12.69 1.60
CA TYR A 341 -10.57 -12.94 2.81
C TYR A 341 -11.20 -12.35 4.06
N ARG A 342 -10.85 -12.91 5.20
CA ARG A 342 -11.25 -12.46 6.52
C ARG A 342 -10.12 -12.67 7.51
N GLY A 343 -10.14 -11.92 8.61
CA GLY A 343 -9.11 -12.01 9.62
C GLY A 343 -9.22 -10.84 10.60
N PRO A 344 -8.46 -10.86 11.70
CA PRO A 344 -8.55 -9.86 12.74
C PRO A 344 -8.08 -8.47 12.27
N SER A 345 -7.31 -8.36 11.19
CA SER A 345 -6.82 -7.09 10.62
C SER A 345 -7.75 -6.42 9.60
N VAL A 346 -8.82 -7.12 9.21
CA VAL A 346 -9.73 -6.72 8.14
C VAL A 346 -10.78 -5.77 8.69
N ALA A 347 -11.04 -4.67 7.97
CA ALA A 347 -12.15 -3.77 8.27
C ALA A 347 -13.50 -4.48 8.15
N ASN A 348 -14.54 -3.93 8.78
CA ASN A 348 -15.88 -4.52 8.71
C ASN A 348 -16.86 -3.66 7.90
N SER A 349 -16.52 -2.40 7.64
CA SER A 349 -17.33 -1.47 6.88
C SER A 349 -16.49 -0.31 6.33
N TYR A 350 -17.06 0.37 5.34
CA TYR A 350 -16.61 1.72 4.95
C TYR A 350 -17.30 2.76 5.85
N TYR A 351 -16.63 3.88 6.09
CA TYR A 351 -17.22 4.99 6.82
C TYR A 351 -18.46 5.53 6.10
N GLY A 352 -19.58 5.60 6.81
CA GLY A 352 -20.86 6.09 6.29
C GLY A 352 -21.65 5.08 5.45
N ASP A 353 -21.15 3.86 5.22
CA ASP A 353 -21.91 2.78 4.58
C ASP A 353 -22.80 2.08 5.62
N GLU A 354 -24.00 2.62 5.82
CA GLU A 354 -25.10 1.93 6.50
C GLU A 354 -26.33 1.88 5.57
N PRO A 355 -26.74 0.69 5.09
CA PRO A 355 -26.19 -0.63 5.39
C PRO A 355 -24.80 -0.87 4.78
N VAL A 356 -24.07 -1.82 5.36
CA VAL A 356 -22.73 -2.24 4.89
C VAL A 356 -22.82 -2.66 3.43
N GLY A 357 -22.01 -2.05 2.55
CA GLY A 357 -22.04 -2.31 1.11
C GLY A 357 -21.58 -3.72 0.71
N ASP A 358 -21.83 -4.09 -0.54
CA ASP A 358 -21.60 -5.44 -1.10
C ASP A 358 -20.20 -6.04 -0.92
N ALA A 359 -19.20 -5.22 -0.61
CA ALA A 359 -17.82 -5.67 -0.44
C ALA A 359 -17.59 -6.39 0.90
N PHE A 360 -18.35 -6.08 1.95
CA PHE A 360 -18.27 -6.74 3.26
C PHE A 360 -19.55 -7.52 3.51
N ARG A 361 -19.53 -8.82 3.26
CA ARG A 361 -20.72 -9.68 3.37
C ARG A 361 -20.34 -11.10 3.75
N ASP A 362 -21.27 -11.78 4.43
CA ASP A 362 -21.10 -13.18 4.87
C ASP A 362 -19.86 -13.41 5.75
N GLY A 363 -19.39 -12.36 6.44
CA GLY A 363 -18.17 -12.38 7.25
C GLY A 363 -16.86 -12.31 6.45
N TRP A 364 -16.93 -12.00 5.16
CA TRP A 364 -15.80 -11.87 4.24
C TRP A 364 -15.70 -10.46 3.65
N PHE A 365 -14.48 -10.07 3.30
CA PHE A 365 -14.23 -8.95 2.42
C PHE A 365 -13.93 -9.43 1.00
N TYR A 366 -14.58 -8.81 0.02
CA TYR A 366 -14.43 -9.06 -1.40
C TYR A 366 -13.68 -7.89 -2.06
N PRO A 367 -12.35 -7.99 -2.28
CA PRO A 367 -11.54 -6.93 -2.93
C PRO A 367 -11.88 -6.68 -4.41
N GLY A 368 -12.63 -7.60 -5.04
CA GLY A 368 -12.84 -7.62 -6.48
C GLY A 368 -11.63 -8.13 -7.28
N ASP A 369 -10.66 -8.75 -6.62
CA ASP A 369 -9.56 -9.48 -7.25
C ASP A 369 -10.00 -10.93 -7.55
N LEU A 370 -9.47 -11.48 -8.65
CA LEU A 370 -9.66 -12.85 -9.07
C LEU A 370 -8.35 -13.62 -8.85
N GLY A 371 -8.45 -14.90 -8.49
CA GLY A 371 -7.28 -15.71 -8.21
C GLY A 371 -7.57 -17.19 -8.14
N SER A 372 -6.50 -17.96 -7.99
CA SER A 372 -6.52 -19.42 -7.82
C SER A 372 -5.54 -19.81 -6.71
N LEU A 373 -5.93 -20.77 -5.87
CA LEU A 373 -5.03 -21.41 -4.90
C LEU A 373 -4.55 -22.75 -5.49
N ASP A 374 -3.26 -23.04 -5.38
CA ASP A 374 -2.72 -24.36 -5.73
C ASP A 374 -2.82 -25.36 -4.57
N GLU A 375 -2.41 -26.61 -4.79
CA GLU A 375 -2.46 -27.69 -3.79
C GLU A 375 -1.64 -27.36 -2.52
N ASP A 376 -0.65 -26.49 -2.68
CA ASP A 376 0.22 -26.00 -1.62
C ASP A 376 -0.35 -24.74 -0.94
N GLY A 377 -1.51 -24.22 -1.34
CA GLY A 377 -2.11 -23.00 -0.81
C GLY A 377 -1.43 -21.70 -1.24
N TYR A 378 -0.60 -21.72 -2.29
CA TYR A 378 -0.08 -20.49 -2.89
C TYR A 378 -1.15 -19.81 -3.73
N LEU A 379 -1.39 -18.54 -3.44
CA LEU A 379 -2.35 -17.71 -4.15
C LEU A 379 -1.70 -17.12 -5.39
N ARG A 380 -2.36 -17.27 -6.55
CA ARG A 380 -2.03 -16.52 -7.77
C ARG A 380 -3.12 -15.50 -8.05
N ILE A 381 -2.74 -14.24 -8.25
CA ILE A 381 -3.66 -13.19 -8.70
C ILE A 381 -3.81 -13.30 -10.22
N ARG A 382 -5.05 -13.37 -10.70
CA ARG A 382 -5.41 -13.45 -12.13
C ARG A 382 -5.92 -12.13 -12.68
N GLY A 383 -6.18 -11.15 -11.84
CA GLY A 383 -6.60 -9.81 -12.23
C GLY A 383 -7.79 -9.33 -11.42
N ARG A 384 -8.58 -8.44 -12.00
CA ARG A 384 -9.77 -7.85 -11.37
C ARG A 384 -11.03 -8.38 -12.03
N SER A 385 -12.07 -8.63 -11.26
CA SER A 385 -13.37 -9.06 -11.79
C SER A 385 -13.96 -8.06 -12.80
N LYS A 386 -13.79 -6.77 -12.53
CA LYS A 386 -14.23 -5.69 -13.41
C LYS A 386 -13.43 -5.52 -14.70
N ASP A 387 -12.23 -6.10 -14.77
CA ASP A 387 -11.35 -6.03 -15.95
C ASP A 387 -11.38 -7.36 -16.73
N MET A 388 -12.13 -8.36 -16.25
CA MET A 388 -12.27 -9.66 -16.89
C MET A 388 -13.02 -9.52 -18.21
N ILE A 389 -12.45 -10.08 -19.28
CA ILE A 389 -13.03 -10.02 -20.62
C ILE A 389 -13.93 -11.24 -20.80
N ILE A 390 -15.17 -11.03 -21.20
CA ILE A 390 -16.13 -12.10 -21.48
C ILE A 390 -16.34 -12.17 -22.99
N ARG A 391 -15.62 -13.09 -23.64
CA ARG A 391 -15.65 -13.31 -25.08
C ARG A 391 -16.43 -14.57 -25.41
N GLY A 392 -17.60 -14.43 -26.04
CA GLY A 392 -18.44 -15.56 -26.43
C GLY A 392 -18.81 -16.48 -25.27
N GLY A 393 -18.98 -15.92 -24.06
CA GLY A 393 -19.28 -16.66 -22.83
C GLY A 393 -18.06 -17.29 -22.13
N VAL A 394 -16.84 -17.04 -22.61
CA VAL A 394 -15.59 -17.51 -21.99
C VAL A 394 -14.90 -16.37 -21.27
N ASN A 395 -14.51 -16.63 -20.01
CA ASN A 395 -13.74 -15.69 -19.20
C ASN A 395 -12.27 -15.68 -19.65
N ILE A 396 -11.78 -14.49 -20.00
CA ILE A 396 -10.39 -14.24 -20.34
C ILE A 396 -9.84 -13.25 -19.32
N TYR A 397 -8.76 -13.65 -18.66
CA TYR A 397 -8.06 -12.83 -17.67
C TYR A 397 -6.97 -12.03 -18.37
N PRO A 398 -7.01 -10.68 -18.35
CA PRO A 398 -6.01 -9.84 -19.00
C PRO A 398 -4.57 -10.22 -18.65
N SER A 399 -4.32 -10.59 -17.40
CA SER A 399 -2.98 -10.93 -16.90
C SER A 399 -2.35 -12.13 -17.61
N ASP A 400 -3.14 -13.09 -18.09
CA ASP A 400 -2.63 -14.24 -18.85
C ASP A 400 -2.04 -13.77 -20.18
N VAL A 401 -2.69 -12.80 -20.85
CA VAL A 401 -2.25 -12.25 -22.13
C VAL A 401 -1.09 -11.27 -21.93
N GLU A 402 -1.19 -10.40 -20.92
CA GLU A 402 -0.15 -9.44 -20.54
C GLU A 402 1.17 -10.17 -20.25
N SER A 403 1.14 -11.25 -19.46
CA SER A 403 2.34 -12.01 -19.09
C SER A 403 3.05 -12.62 -20.30
N VAL A 404 2.30 -13.09 -21.30
CA VAL A 404 2.87 -13.63 -22.54
C VAL A 404 3.48 -12.53 -23.40
N LEU A 405 2.80 -11.40 -23.56
CA LEU A 405 3.33 -10.27 -24.33
C LEU A 405 4.59 -9.69 -23.67
N LEU A 406 4.59 -9.55 -22.34
CA LEU A 406 5.73 -9.07 -21.57
C LEU A 406 6.93 -10.03 -21.55
N SER A 407 6.75 -11.28 -21.96
CA SER A 407 7.89 -12.20 -22.14
C SER A 407 8.77 -11.83 -23.34
N HIS A 408 8.29 -10.98 -24.25
CA HIS A 408 9.08 -10.48 -25.36
C HIS A 408 9.98 -9.31 -24.90
N PRO A 409 11.31 -9.35 -25.12
CA PRO A 409 12.26 -8.35 -24.60
C PRO A 409 11.96 -6.90 -24.99
N ALA A 410 11.37 -6.69 -26.17
CA ALA A 410 11.00 -5.36 -26.64
C ALA A 410 9.78 -4.75 -25.94
N VAL A 411 8.97 -5.52 -25.21
CA VAL A 411 7.74 -5.04 -24.57
C VAL A 411 8.06 -4.53 -23.17
N VAL A 412 7.99 -3.22 -22.98
CA VAL A 412 8.31 -2.53 -21.72
C VAL A 412 7.11 -2.50 -20.79
N GLU A 413 5.93 -2.21 -21.33
CA GLU A 413 4.67 -2.22 -20.59
C GLU A 413 3.57 -2.82 -21.47
N CYS A 414 2.61 -3.49 -20.84
CA CYS A 414 1.46 -4.06 -21.52
C CYS A 414 0.19 -3.81 -20.71
N ALA A 415 -0.91 -3.47 -21.40
CA ALA A 415 -2.24 -3.44 -20.84
C ALA A 415 -3.22 -4.15 -21.78
N VAL A 416 -3.93 -5.14 -21.25
CA VAL A 416 -4.97 -5.85 -21.98
C VAL A 416 -6.35 -5.45 -21.46
N VAL A 417 -7.27 -5.17 -22.38
CA VAL A 417 -8.63 -4.68 -22.09
C VAL A 417 -9.67 -5.40 -22.94
N GLY A 418 -10.91 -5.40 -22.46
CA GLY A 418 -12.07 -5.82 -23.24
C GLY A 418 -12.41 -4.78 -24.29
N TRP A 419 -12.61 -5.24 -25.52
CA TRP A 419 -12.99 -4.43 -26.66
C TRP A 419 -14.43 -4.78 -27.05
N SER A 420 -15.36 -3.85 -26.81
CA SER A 420 -16.79 -4.05 -27.11
C SER A 420 -17.01 -4.62 -28.51
N SER A 421 -17.74 -5.74 -28.59
CA SER A 421 -18.00 -6.49 -29.82
C SER A 421 -19.46 -6.95 -29.88
N LYS A 422 -20.14 -6.65 -30.99
CA LYS A 422 -21.52 -7.12 -31.20
C LYS A 422 -21.62 -8.65 -31.36
N GLU A 423 -20.57 -9.27 -31.89
CA GLU A 423 -20.55 -10.72 -32.16
C GLU A 423 -20.22 -11.51 -30.89
N PHE A 424 -19.22 -11.07 -30.12
CA PHE A 424 -18.67 -11.85 -29.01
C PHE A 424 -18.88 -11.22 -27.63
N ASN A 425 -19.69 -10.17 -27.53
CA ASN A 425 -19.78 -9.27 -26.36
C ASN A 425 -18.49 -8.45 -26.16
N GLU A 426 -17.35 -9.12 -26.02
CA GLU A 426 -16.03 -8.48 -26.01
C GLU A 426 -15.02 -9.28 -26.85
N GLU A 427 -14.09 -8.55 -27.44
CA GLU A 427 -12.85 -9.03 -28.04
C GLU A 427 -11.66 -8.63 -27.16
N VAL A 428 -10.49 -9.24 -27.37
CA VAL A 428 -9.29 -8.89 -26.60
C VAL A 428 -8.51 -7.81 -27.34
N ALA A 429 -8.24 -6.67 -26.70
CA ALA A 429 -7.31 -5.66 -27.20
C ALA A 429 -6.08 -5.58 -26.30
N ALA A 430 -4.89 -5.54 -26.91
CA ALA A 430 -3.64 -5.36 -26.18
C ALA A 430 -2.97 -4.04 -26.59
N PHE A 431 -2.53 -3.27 -25.60
CA PHE A 431 -1.73 -2.06 -25.80
C PHE A 431 -0.33 -2.32 -25.25
N VAL A 432 0.70 -2.00 -26.03
CA VAL A 432 2.10 -2.25 -25.68
C VAL A 432 2.94 -0.99 -25.84
N VAL A 433 3.82 -0.75 -24.88
CA VAL A 433 4.92 0.21 -25.00
C VAL A 433 6.17 -0.57 -25.34
N LEU A 434 6.86 -0.16 -26.40
CA LEU A 434 8.01 -0.89 -26.93
C LEU A 434 9.32 -0.13 -26.69
N SER A 435 10.40 -0.85 -26.36
CA SER A 435 11.75 -0.27 -26.27
C SER A 435 12.46 -0.22 -27.62
N GLU A 436 12.02 -1.04 -28.58
CA GLU A 436 12.54 -1.13 -29.93
C GLU A 436 11.41 -1.51 -30.91
N GLU A 437 11.63 -1.29 -32.20
CA GLU A 437 10.61 -1.51 -33.21
C GLU A 437 10.33 -3.01 -33.41
N VAL A 438 9.11 -3.43 -33.07
CA VAL A 438 8.62 -4.81 -33.26
C VAL A 438 7.22 -4.76 -33.84
N THR A 439 6.94 -5.60 -34.83
CA THR A 439 5.63 -5.63 -35.48
C THR A 439 4.60 -6.35 -34.62
N SER A 440 3.34 -5.94 -34.74
CA SER A 440 2.21 -6.60 -34.07
C SER A 440 2.09 -8.07 -34.46
N ASP A 441 2.49 -8.46 -35.68
CA ASP A 441 2.51 -9.86 -36.14
C ASP A 441 3.46 -10.74 -35.31
N VAL A 442 4.63 -10.22 -34.93
CA VAL A 442 5.59 -10.95 -34.08
C VAL A 442 4.99 -11.18 -32.69
N LEU A 443 4.43 -10.13 -32.08
CA LEU A 443 3.78 -10.22 -30.77
C LEU A 443 2.56 -11.16 -30.81
N MET A 444 1.78 -11.12 -31.89
CA MET A 444 0.68 -12.04 -32.12
C MET A 444 1.13 -13.49 -32.29
N SER A 445 2.30 -13.75 -32.91
CA SER A 445 2.85 -15.12 -33.02
C SER A 445 3.10 -15.72 -31.64
N ILE A 446 3.69 -14.95 -30.72
CA ILE A 446 4.00 -15.40 -29.36
C ILE A 446 2.71 -15.73 -28.59
N CYS A 447 1.69 -14.87 -28.72
CA CYS A 447 0.35 -15.17 -28.20
C CYS A 447 -0.22 -16.47 -28.77
N ARG A 448 -0.03 -16.74 -30.06
CA ARG A 448 -0.52 -17.97 -30.72
C ARG A 448 0.19 -19.23 -30.25
N GLU A 449 1.47 -19.12 -29.92
CA GLU A 449 2.29 -20.23 -29.44
C GLU A 449 2.00 -20.58 -27.97
N GLN A 450 1.70 -19.59 -27.14
CA GLN A 450 1.62 -19.77 -25.68
C GLN A 450 0.19 -19.68 -25.11
N LEU A 451 -0.79 -19.18 -25.87
CA LEU A 451 -2.17 -19.02 -25.41
C LEU A 451 -3.15 -19.82 -26.24
N ALA A 452 -4.21 -20.27 -25.58
CA ALA A 452 -5.37 -20.84 -26.26
C ALA A 452 -6.02 -19.80 -27.20
N ARG A 453 -6.53 -20.27 -28.34
CA ARG A 453 -7.06 -19.44 -29.43
C ARG A 453 -8.07 -18.37 -29.00
N TYR A 454 -8.90 -18.67 -28.01
CA TYR A 454 -9.92 -17.73 -27.56
C TYR A 454 -9.33 -16.52 -26.82
N LYS A 455 -8.10 -16.61 -26.29
CA LYS A 455 -7.39 -15.54 -25.58
C LYS A 455 -6.54 -14.63 -26.50
N TRP A 456 -6.43 -14.96 -27.78
CA TRP A 456 -5.60 -14.19 -28.70
C TRP A 456 -6.14 -12.75 -28.78
N PRO A 457 -5.27 -11.73 -28.68
CA PRO A 457 -5.66 -10.38 -29.02
C PRO A 457 -6.27 -10.35 -30.42
N ARG A 458 -7.37 -9.63 -30.59
CA ARG A 458 -7.86 -9.25 -31.90
C ARG A 458 -6.86 -8.32 -32.58
N GLU A 459 -6.30 -7.40 -31.79
CA GLU A 459 -5.27 -6.45 -32.23
C GLU A 459 -4.31 -6.12 -31.09
N VAL A 460 -3.06 -5.82 -31.47
CA VAL A 460 -2.00 -5.35 -30.58
C VAL A 460 -1.59 -3.95 -31.05
N PHE A 461 -1.90 -2.94 -30.24
CA PHE A 461 -1.63 -1.54 -30.50
C PHE A 461 -0.32 -1.12 -29.84
N ALA A 462 0.66 -0.67 -30.64
CA ALA A 462 1.84 -0.01 -30.10
C ALA A 462 1.50 1.45 -29.74
N VAL A 463 1.84 1.87 -28.52
CA VAL A 463 1.59 3.22 -28.01
C VAL A 463 2.85 3.81 -27.38
N ASP A 464 2.98 5.14 -27.40
CA ASP A 464 4.14 5.83 -26.81
C ASP A 464 4.19 5.67 -25.28
N SER A 465 3.02 5.63 -24.63
CA SER A 465 2.91 5.42 -23.18
C SER A 465 1.51 4.93 -22.79
N LEU A 466 1.43 4.22 -21.65
CA LEU A 466 0.15 3.86 -21.05
C LEU A 466 -0.32 4.93 -20.06
N PRO A 467 -1.61 5.32 -20.07
CA PRO A 467 -2.13 6.30 -19.14
C PRO A 467 -2.09 5.77 -17.70
N LYS A 468 -1.63 6.58 -16.74
CA LYS A 468 -1.45 6.18 -15.33
C LYS A 468 -2.05 7.21 -14.37
N ASN A 469 -2.45 6.77 -13.18
CA ASN A 469 -2.84 7.66 -12.09
C ASN A 469 -1.61 8.17 -11.31
N ALA A 470 -1.83 9.05 -10.31
CA ALA A 470 -0.77 9.62 -9.47
C ALA A 470 0.06 8.57 -8.69
N LEU A 471 -0.45 7.33 -8.54
CA LEU A 471 0.24 6.21 -7.91
C LEU A 471 0.97 5.32 -8.92
N GLY A 472 1.00 5.70 -10.20
CA GLY A 472 1.64 4.94 -11.28
C GLY A 472 0.84 3.73 -11.78
N LYS A 473 -0.43 3.57 -11.37
CA LYS A 473 -1.30 2.47 -11.82
C LYS A 473 -1.94 2.81 -13.17
N ILE A 474 -1.90 1.87 -14.11
CA ILE A 474 -2.48 2.01 -15.46
C ILE A 474 -4.00 2.23 -15.38
N ARG A 475 -4.48 3.20 -16.17
CA ARG A 475 -5.89 3.60 -16.34
C ARG A 475 -6.48 2.95 -17.59
N LYS A 476 -6.82 1.67 -17.48
CA LYS A 476 -7.40 0.85 -18.56
C LYS A 476 -8.71 1.43 -19.12
N ASP A 477 -9.47 2.15 -18.31
CA ASP A 477 -10.69 2.82 -18.72
C ASP A 477 -10.46 3.89 -19.80
N LEU A 478 -9.31 4.57 -19.79
CA LEU A 478 -8.94 5.54 -20.81
C LEU A 478 -8.58 4.85 -22.13
N LEU A 479 -7.88 3.70 -22.07
CA LEU A 479 -7.56 2.89 -23.25
C LEU A 479 -8.82 2.35 -23.93
N VAL A 480 -9.78 1.86 -23.14
CA VAL A 480 -11.08 1.39 -23.66
C VAL A 480 -11.83 2.51 -24.39
N SER A 481 -11.76 3.74 -23.88
CA SER A 481 -12.47 4.88 -24.49
C SER A 481 -11.94 5.30 -25.86
N GLU A 482 -10.73 4.87 -26.22
CA GLU A 482 -10.11 5.14 -27.52
C GLU A 482 -10.44 4.06 -28.57
N LEU A 483 -10.98 2.92 -28.15
CA LEU A 483 -11.34 1.83 -29.06
C LEU A 483 -12.69 2.10 -29.74
N PRO A 484 -12.81 1.93 -31.07
CA PRO A 484 -14.09 2.02 -31.76
C PRO A 484 -14.99 0.82 -31.41
N GLU A 485 -16.29 0.88 -31.66
CA GLU A 485 -17.13 -0.32 -31.53
C GLU A 485 -16.89 -1.30 -32.71
N LEU A 486 -16.80 -2.61 -32.44
CA LEU A 486 -16.58 -3.65 -33.46
C LEU A 486 -17.86 -4.22 -34.07
#